data_AF-A0A7C8MXT1-F1
#
_entry.id   AF-A0A7C8MXT1-F1
#
_cell.length_a   1.000
_cell.length_b   1.000
_cell.length_c   1.000
_cell.angle_alpha   90.00
_cell.angle_beta   90.00
_cell.angle_gamma   90.00
#
_symmetry.space_group_name_H-M   'P 1'
#
loop_
_entity.id
_entity.type
_entity.pdbx_description
1 polymer ?
#
loop_
_entity_poly.entity_id
_entity_poly.type
_entity_poly.pdbx_seq_one_letter_code
_entity_poly.pdbx_strand_id
1 'polypeptide(L)'
;RRIYWHYHSETYFPNQTTEQQDHERGHAIHCLESIRRSLMCNPNIALYSFKWRDGGRSPRLQTGAQRKCINWEPLEAWAIER
;
A
#
# COMPACT_ATOMS: atom_id res chain seq x y z
N ARG A 1 -6.57 5.93 -1.04
CA ARG A 1 -7.84 6.40 -1.65
C ARG A 1 -7.65 6.87 -3.09
N ARG A 2 -6.67 7.75 -3.39
CA ARG A 2 -6.47 8.26 -4.76
C ARG A 2 -6.06 7.19 -5.78
N ILE A 3 -5.15 6.29 -5.43
CA ILE A 3 -4.76 5.14 -6.28
C ILE A 3 -5.97 4.29 -6.68
N TYR A 4 -6.86 3.99 -5.74
CA TYR A 4 -8.07 3.21 -5.99
C TYR A 4 -8.96 3.86 -7.06
N TRP A 5 -9.12 5.19 -7.05
CA TRP A 5 -9.92 5.88 -8.06
C TRP A 5 -9.33 5.79 -9.47
N HIS A 6 -8.00 5.86 -9.61
CA HIS A 6 -7.34 5.76 -10.91
C HIS A 6 -7.44 4.37 -11.55
N TYR A 7 -7.58 3.32 -10.74
CA TYR A 7 -7.81 1.94 -11.22
C TYR A 7 -9.30 1.59 -11.39
N HIS A 8 -10.20 2.44 -10.92
CA HIS A 8 -11.66 2.32 -11.06
C HIS A 8 -12.21 3.53 -11.81
N SER A 9 -11.55 3.91 -12.90
CA SER A 9 -11.88 5.14 -13.64
C SER A 9 -13.28 5.09 -14.23
N GLU A 10 -13.80 3.91 -14.56
CA GLU A 10 -15.18 3.71 -15.00
C GLU A 10 -16.22 4.22 -13.99
N THR A 11 -15.90 4.12 -12.70
CA THR A 11 -16.80 4.50 -11.60
C THR A 11 -16.58 5.97 -11.21
N TYR A 12 -15.33 6.41 -11.14
CA TYR A 12 -14.96 7.72 -10.58
C TYR A 12 -14.74 8.82 -11.62
N PHE A 13 -14.51 8.44 -12.87
CA PHE A 13 -14.25 9.33 -13.99
C PHE A 13 -15.00 8.85 -15.25
N PRO A 14 -16.36 8.83 -15.22
CA PRO A 14 -17.13 8.40 -16.37
C PRO A 14 -16.92 9.33 -17.58
N ASN A 15 -17.04 8.77 -18.79
CA ASN A 15 -16.92 9.50 -20.07
C ASN A 15 -15.51 10.02 -20.41
N GLN A 16 -14.46 9.39 -19.89
CA GLN A 16 -13.09 9.72 -20.27
C GLN A 16 -12.73 9.25 -21.68
N THR A 17 -12.02 10.09 -22.42
CA THR A 17 -11.32 9.70 -23.66
C THR A 17 -10.20 8.71 -23.33
N THR A 18 -9.71 7.97 -24.34
CA THR A 18 -8.56 7.06 -24.17
C THR A 18 -7.35 7.78 -23.59
N GLU A 19 -7.06 8.99 -24.06
CA GLU A 19 -5.94 9.80 -23.57
C GLU A 19 -6.08 10.15 -22.08
N GLN A 20 -7.29 10.50 -21.64
CA GLN A 20 -7.57 10.76 -20.23
C GLN A 20 -7.42 9.50 -19.37
N GLN A 21 -7.85 8.34 -19.88
CA GLN A 21 -7.67 7.06 -19.17
C GLN A 21 -6.18 6.70 -19.03
N ASP A 22 -5.40 6.91 -20.08
CA ASP A 22 -3.96 6.66 -20.07
C ASP A 22 -3.23 7.60 -19.10
N HIS A 23 -3.64 8.87 -19.04
CA HIS A 23 -3.15 9.82 -18.05
C HIS A 23 -3.45 9.36 -16.61
N GLU A 24 -4.68 8.93 -16.31
CA GLU A 24 -5.02 8.44 -14.97
C GLU A 24 -4.23 7.18 -14.58
N ARG A 25 -4.02 6.26 -15.53
CA ARG A 25 -3.15 5.09 -15.32
C ARG A 25 -1.71 5.51 -15.05
N GLY A 26 -1.18 6.45 -15.83
CA GLY A 26 0.16 7.00 -15.65
C GLY A 26 0.35 7.62 -14.26
N HIS A 27 -0.64 8.40 -13.81
CA HIS A 27 -0.65 8.94 -12.45
C HIS A 27 -0.68 7.87 -11.37
N ALA A 28 -1.47 6.81 -11.53
CA ALA A 28 -1.50 5.69 -10.60
C ALA A 28 -0.13 5.01 -10.51
N ILE A 29 0.49 4.73 -11.66
CA ILE A 29 1.80 4.08 -11.76
C ILE A 29 2.89 4.94 -11.10
N HIS A 30 2.91 6.25 -11.35
CA HIS A 30 3.89 7.15 -10.71
C HIS A 30 3.83 7.06 -9.18
N CYS A 31 2.64 7.15 -8.59
CA CYS A 31 2.48 7.05 -7.14
C CYS A 31 2.83 5.65 -6.61
N LEU A 32 2.42 4.58 -7.31
CA LEU A 32 2.77 3.22 -6.92
C LEU A 32 4.28 2.98 -6.93
N GLU A 33 4.98 3.48 -7.95
CA GLU A 33 6.43 3.39 -8.03
C GLU A 33 7.12 4.16 -6.90
N SER A 34 6.62 5.35 -6.54
CA SER A 34 7.13 6.08 -5.36
C SER A 34 6.98 5.28 -4.07
N ILE A 35 5.82 4.64 -3.86
CA ILE A 35 5.57 3.77 -2.69
C ILE A 35 6.51 2.55 -2.72
N ARG A 36 6.61 1.87 -3.86
CA ARG A 36 7.48 0.69 -4.03
C ARG A 36 8.93 1.03 -3.69
N ARG A 37 9.47 2.12 -4.26
CA ARG A 37 10.84 2.57 -3.96
C ARG A 37 11.03 2.89 -2.48
N SER A 38 10.08 3.59 -1.86
CA SER A 38 10.15 3.88 -0.42
C SER A 38 10.16 2.60 0.43
N LEU A 39 9.39 1.59 0.05
CA LEU A 39 9.33 0.31 0.75
C LEU A 39 10.59 -0.54 0.54
N MET A 40 11.23 -0.46 -0.61
CA MET A 40 12.53 -1.13 -0.83
C MET A 40 13.65 -0.50 0.00
N CYS A 41 13.67 0.83 0.13
CA CYS A 41 14.69 1.51 0.91
C CYS A 41 14.49 1.33 2.43
N ASN A 42 13.24 1.29 2.90
CA ASN A 42 12.91 1.21 4.32
C ASN A 42 11.75 0.23 4.56
N PRO A 43 11.95 -1.08 4.30
CA PRO A 43 10.91 -2.08 4.48
C PRO A 43 10.44 -2.11 5.93
N ASN A 44 9.13 -2.29 6.13
CA ASN A 44 8.52 -2.39 7.45
C ASN A 44 7.89 -3.77 7.61
N ILE A 45 8.61 -4.66 8.30
CA ILE A 45 8.13 -6.00 8.65
C ILE A 45 7.58 -6.09 10.08
N ALA A 46 7.39 -4.94 10.74
CA ALA A 46 6.92 -4.93 12.13
C ALA A 46 5.45 -5.41 12.20
N LEU A 47 5.13 -6.26 13.16
CA LEU A 47 3.81 -6.87 13.29
C LEU A 47 2.88 -6.02 14.16
N TYR A 48 1.89 -5.37 13.53
CA TYR A 48 0.91 -4.55 14.23
C TYR A 48 -0.33 -5.39 14.56
N SER A 49 -0.56 -5.62 15.86
CA SER A 49 -1.75 -6.29 16.37
C SER A 49 -2.80 -5.30 16.86
N PHE A 50 -4.06 -5.72 16.81
CA PHE A 50 -5.21 -4.93 17.25
C PHE A 50 -6.07 -5.76 18.20
N LYS A 51 -6.65 -5.11 19.21
CA LYS A 51 -7.54 -5.75 20.18
C LYS A 51 -8.87 -5.01 20.28
N TRP A 52 -9.96 -5.76 20.33
CA TRP A 52 -11.28 -5.24 20.68
C TRP A 52 -11.37 -4.98 22.18
N ARG A 53 -11.85 -3.80 22.56
CA ARG A 53 -12.18 -3.46 23.95
C ARG A 53 -13.68 -3.53 24.11
N ASP A 54 -14.16 -3.93 25.29
CA ASP A 54 -15.59 -4.03 25.56
C ASP A 54 -16.31 -2.69 25.28
N GLY A 55 -17.41 -2.76 24.53
CA GLY A 55 -18.17 -1.58 24.07
C GLY A 55 -17.51 -0.75 22.97
N GLY A 56 -16.35 -1.18 22.44
CA GLY A 56 -15.64 -0.50 21.36
C GLY A 56 -16.26 -0.73 19.98
N ARG A 57 -16.45 0.35 19.21
CA ARG A 57 -16.98 0.28 17.83
C ARG A 57 -15.96 -0.21 16.79
N SER A 58 -14.68 -0.29 17.17
CA SER A 58 -13.59 -0.72 16.30
C SER A 58 -12.41 -1.24 17.14
N PRO A 59 -11.56 -2.11 16.59
CA PRO A 59 -10.42 -2.63 17.31
C PRO A 59 -9.37 -1.52 17.47
N ARG A 60 -8.73 -1.47 18.64
CA ARG A 60 -7.68 -0.50 18.93
C ARG A 60 -6.32 -1.12 18.71
N LEU A 61 -5.39 -0.32 18.21
CA LEU A 61 -3.99 -0.73 18.06
C LEU A 61 -3.44 -1.14 19.43
N GLN A 62 -2.94 -2.36 19.53
CA GLN A 62 -2.26 -2.87 20.71
C GLN A 62 -1.07 -3.67 20.23
N THR A 63 0.08 -3.03 20.10
CA THR A 63 1.31 -3.66 19.59
C THR A 63 2.55 -3.10 20.26
N GLY A 64 3.56 -3.95 20.42
CA GLY A 64 4.93 -3.56 20.73
C GLY A 64 5.82 -3.43 19.49
N ALA A 65 5.21 -3.35 18.30
CA ALA A 65 5.91 -3.26 17.01
C ALA A 65 6.95 -2.14 17.02
N GLN A 66 8.18 -2.52 16.66
CA GLN A 66 9.26 -1.57 16.45
C GLN A 66 9.72 -1.67 15.01
N ARG A 67 9.79 -0.53 14.33
CA ARG A 67 10.47 -0.43 13.03
C ARG A 67 11.97 -0.49 13.27
N LYS A 68 12.64 -1.40 12.57
CA LYS A 68 14.09 -1.55 12.57
C LYS A 68 14.57 -1.66 11.13
N CYS A 69 15.79 -1.22 10.86
CA CYS A 69 16.45 -1.50 9.59
C CYS A 69 16.66 -3.02 9.47
N ILE A 70 16.46 -3.55 8.28
CA ILE A 70 16.63 -4.98 7.97
C ILE A 70 17.44 -5.13 6.68
N ASN A 71 18.10 -6.28 6.50
CA ASN A 71 18.71 -6.61 5.22
C ASN A 71 17.61 -6.92 4.19
N TRP A 72 17.72 -6.36 2.98
CA TRP A 72 16.76 -6.54 1.90
C TRP A 72 16.83 -7.95 1.30
N GLU A 73 18.02 -8.49 1.09
CA GLU A 73 18.22 -9.73 0.32
C GLU A 73 17.45 -10.93 0.91
N PRO A 74 17.46 -11.20 2.24
CA PRO A 74 16.71 -12.32 2.79
C PRO A 74 15.19 -12.11 2.71
N LEU A 75 14.73 -10.86 2.79
CA LEU A 75 13.31 -10.52 2.66
C LEU A 75 12.83 -10.76 1.22
N GLU A 76 13.62 -10.34 0.24
CA GLU A 76 13.32 -10.53 -1.17
C GLU A 76 13.33 -12.02 -1.55
N ALA A 77 14.33 -12.78 -1.10
CA ALA A 77 14.40 -14.23 -1.31
C ALA A 77 13.14 -14.93 -0.78
N TRP A 78 12.73 -14.64 0.47
CA TRP A 78 11.48 -15.16 1.04
C TRP A 78 10.24 -14.76 0.24
N ALA A 79 10.20 -13.54 -0.30
CA ALA A 79 9.05 -13.05 -1.05
C ALA A 79 8.90 -13.76 -2.41
N ILE A 80 10.01 -14.13 -3.04
CA ILE A 80 10.08 -14.75 -4.38
C ILE A 80 9.93 -16.29 -4.32
N GLU A 81 10.23 -16.94 -3.20
CA GLU A 81 10.13 -18.41 -3.01
C GLU A 81 8.68 -18.97 -3.06
N ARG A 82 7.70 -18.18 -3.52
CA ARG A 82 6.28 -18.55 -3.53
C ARG A 82 5.80 -19.13 -4.86
#